data_AF-A0A317I9F6-F1
#
_entry.id   AF-A0A317I9F6-F1
#
_cell.length_a   1.000
_cell.length_b   1.000
_cell.length_c   1.000
_cell.angle_alpha   90.00
_cell.angle_beta   90.00
_cell.angle_gamma   90.00
#
_symmetry.space_group_name_H-M   'P 1'
#
loop_
_entity.id
_entity.type
_entity.pdbx_description
1 polymer ?
#
loop_
_entity_poly.entity_id
_entity_poly.type
_entity_poly.pdbx_seq_one_letter_code
_entity_poly.pdbx_strand_id
1 'polypeptide(L)'
;MNKMVLLGFGFFSFTLFAAFRADNGNLDFPTLLKMDTAITATSAVVPANSASISSQNENIQLSAYNNGADLLANAGTSTVARFSAFQLHPMAVSYVNDYKEENEERLQKMKTKQIAQFNLIDNILERYSLPKELKYLAVIESDLSSNAVSRVGAVGPWQLMSETGRLLGLKINKYNDERKNLYKSTHAAAKYLRDLYSEFNDWLLVIAAYNGGSAKVESAIRKSHSRNFWKLQRYLPTESRNHVKKYIATHYIMEGQGGITTTVTADIGKQKANALTEDELANTRIQQVMGKYNSKVVAKALGMDWNQFNRLNPEFDRNVDVTGYAMRLPIDKTDLFNSDKYDILNDSVQELLSDTASNDEVVKYPEEIKLPSAPATKETLITNKKKKVVKK
;
A
#
# COMPACT_ATOMS: atom_id res chain seq x y z
N MET A 1 -63.35 -18.03 20.48
CA MET A 1 -62.98 -17.89 19.05
C MET A 1 -62.25 -16.55 18.87
N ASN A 2 -61.12 -16.59 18.15
CA ASN A 2 -60.29 -15.49 17.62
C ASN A 2 -59.47 -14.68 18.65
N LYS A 3 -58.14 -14.85 18.81
CA LYS A 3 -56.95 -14.53 17.95
C LYS A 3 -56.85 -13.06 17.52
N MET A 4 -55.78 -12.37 17.98
CA MET A 4 -54.70 -11.68 17.23
C MET A 4 -54.20 -10.44 17.99
N VAL A 5 -52.97 -10.42 18.50
CA VAL A 5 -51.64 -10.16 17.89
C VAL A 5 -51.13 -8.75 18.25
N LEU A 6 -49.99 -8.80 18.91
CA LEU A 6 -49.16 -7.76 19.50
C LEU A 6 -48.26 -7.12 18.43
N LEU A 7 -48.28 -5.79 18.30
CA LEU A 7 -47.26 -4.99 17.61
C LEU A 7 -47.11 -3.65 18.34
N GLY A 8 -45.95 -3.43 18.95
CA GLY A 8 -45.59 -2.16 19.59
C GLY A 8 -44.08 -2.03 19.66
N PHE A 9 -43.49 -1.42 18.63
CA PHE A 9 -42.09 -0.98 18.63
C PHE A 9 -41.97 0.28 19.50
N GLY A 10 -41.19 0.19 20.57
CA GLY A 10 -40.86 1.32 21.44
C GLY A 10 -39.77 2.19 20.81
N PHE A 11 -40.09 3.47 20.61
CA PHE A 11 -39.15 4.55 20.38
C PHE A 11 -38.44 4.89 21.70
N PHE A 12 -37.10 4.92 21.71
CA PHE A 12 -36.34 5.65 22.72
C PHE A 12 -35.63 6.83 22.06
N SER A 13 -36.19 8.02 22.28
CA SER A 13 -35.53 9.31 22.07
C SER A 13 -34.79 9.65 23.36
N PHE A 14 -33.48 9.89 23.28
CA PHE A 14 -32.76 10.57 24.35
C PHE A 14 -32.37 11.95 23.84
N THR A 15 -33.04 12.95 24.39
CA THR A 15 -32.69 14.37 24.30
C THR A 15 -31.74 14.66 25.45
N LEU A 16 -30.55 15.21 25.19
CA LEU A 16 -29.76 15.85 26.24
C LEU A 16 -29.51 17.31 25.87
N PHE A 17 -30.12 18.18 26.67
CA PHE A 17 -29.88 19.61 26.75
C PHE A 17 -28.49 19.85 27.36
N ALA A 18 -27.71 20.73 26.73
CA ALA A 18 -26.78 21.58 27.46
C ALA A 18 -26.78 22.96 26.79
N ALA A 19 -27.28 23.94 27.54
CA ALA A 19 -27.34 25.33 27.16
C ALA A 19 -25.99 26.02 27.40
N PHE A 20 -25.54 26.84 26.45
CA PHE A 20 -24.74 28.02 26.76
C PHE A 20 -25.10 29.13 25.76
N ARG A 21 -25.64 30.23 26.28
CA ARG A 21 -25.98 31.50 25.63
C ARG A 21 -25.51 32.54 26.63
N ALA A 22 -24.92 33.68 26.32
CA ALA A 22 -24.26 34.29 25.18
C ALA A 22 -23.54 35.51 25.79
N ASP A 23 -22.55 36.10 25.13
CA ASP A 23 -22.65 37.54 25.00
C ASP A 23 -21.99 38.10 23.74
N ASN A 24 -22.61 39.16 23.26
CA ASN A 24 -22.48 39.77 21.95
C ASN A 24 -21.34 40.79 21.91
N GLY A 25 -20.71 40.95 20.75
CA GLY A 25 -19.80 42.06 20.49
C GLY A 25 -19.41 42.20 19.02
N ASN A 26 -20.26 42.91 18.28
CA ASN A 26 -20.04 43.69 17.05
C ASN A 26 -19.15 43.18 15.90
N LEU A 27 -19.79 43.19 14.72
CA LEU A 27 -19.21 43.15 13.38
C LEU A 27 -18.47 44.47 13.06
N ASP A 28 -17.29 44.39 12.45
CA ASP A 28 -16.80 45.41 11.51
C ASP A 28 -15.66 44.89 10.59
N PHE A 29 -15.80 45.12 9.28
CA PHE A 29 -14.78 45.08 8.22
C PHE A 29 -14.98 46.41 7.46
N PRO A 30 -13.98 47.19 6.94
CA PRO A 30 -12.67 46.76 6.38
C PRO A 30 -11.47 47.75 6.56
N THR A 31 -10.20 47.30 6.43
CA THR A 31 -9.13 48.13 5.82
C THR A 31 -7.96 47.29 5.24
N LEU A 32 -7.63 47.57 3.99
CA LEU A 32 -6.52 47.06 3.19
C LEU A 32 -5.22 47.85 3.42
N LEU A 33 -4.09 47.16 3.19
CA LEU A 33 -2.76 47.64 2.76
C LEU A 33 -1.93 48.54 3.70
N LYS A 34 -0.79 47.97 4.18
CA LYS A 34 0.58 48.52 4.02
C LYS A 34 1.57 47.70 4.86
N MET A 35 2.51 47.01 4.23
CA MET A 35 3.94 47.26 4.40
C MET A 35 4.77 46.28 3.56
N ASP A 36 5.41 46.86 2.54
CA ASP A 36 6.58 46.33 1.84
C ASP A 36 7.77 46.22 2.81
N THR A 37 8.61 45.20 2.64
CA THR A 37 10.05 45.34 2.89
C THR A 37 10.82 44.40 1.95
N ALA A 38 11.43 44.99 0.93
CA ALA A 38 12.44 44.37 0.08
C ALA A 38 13.83 44.53 0.74
N ILE A 39 14.71 43.52 0.63
CA ILE A 39 16.16 43.73 0.78
C ILE A 39 16.93 42.96 -0.32
N THR A 40 17.71 43.80 -1.00
CA THR A 40 18.70 43.72 -2.06
C THR A 40 19.85 42.72 -1.84
N ALA A 41 20.29 42.09 -2.94
CA ALA A 41 21.50 41.28 -3.02
C ALA A 41 22.76 42.14 -3.24
N THR A 42 23.88 41.77 -2.63
CA THR A 42 25.22 42.30 -2.95
C THR A 42 26.24 41.17 -2.88
N SER A 43 26.95 40.95 -3.97
CA SER A 43 28.01 39.94 -4.11
C SER A 43 29.38 40.58 -3.87
N ALA A 44 30.28 39.86 -3.18
CA ALA A 44 31.70 40.22 -3.09
C ALA A 44 32.57 39.02 -3.49
N VAL A 45 33.58 39.29 -4.32
CA VAL A 45 34.55 38.35 -4.92
C VAL A 45 35.89 38.51 -4.21
N VAL A 46 36.59 37.40 -3.92
CA VAL A 46 38.03 37.36 -3.60
C VAL A 46 38.67 36.13 -4.28
N PRO A 47 39.89 36.24 -4.88
CA PRO A 47 40.41 35.28 -5.86
C PRO A 47 41.32 34.19 -5.27
N ALA A 48 41.43 33.08 -6.00
CA ALA A 48 42.34 31.96 -5.74
C ALA A 48 43.77 32.26 -6.20
N ASN A 49 44.76 31.75 -5.45
CA ASN A 49 46.18 31.75 -5.84
C ASN A 49 46.69 30.31 -5.98
N SER A 50 47.56 30.15 -6.98
CA SER A 50 48.03 28.91 -7.63
C SER A 50 49.31 28.31 -7.04
N ALA A 51 49.47 26.98 -7.15
CA ALA A 51 50.74 26.26 -7.42
C ALA A 51 50.41 24.77 -7.76
N SER A 52 50.56 24.24 -8.99
CA SER A 52 51.77 23.75 -9.72
C SER A 52 52.56 22.66 -8.97
N ILE A 53 53.00 21.50 -9.50
CA ILE A 53 53.05 20.90 -10.85
C ILE A 53 53.50 19.41 -10.71
N SER A 54 52.91 18.50 -11.51
CA SER A 54 53.44 17.25 -12.17
C SER A 54 54.08 16.11 -11.34
N SER A 55 54.12 14.83 -11.73
CA SER A 55 53.59 13.98 -12.83
C SER A 55 53.91 12.52 -12.40
N GLN A 56 53.24 11.43 -12.83
CA GLN A 56 53.22 10.86 -14.19
C GLN A 56 52.17 9.71 -14.27
N ASN A 57 51.36 9.75 -15.35
CA ASN A 57 50.84 8.65 -16.21
C ASN A 57 49.89 7.59 -15.60
N GLU A 58 48.71 7.25 -16.16
CA GLU A 58 48.21 7.26 -17.55
C GLU A 58 46.70 7.60 -17.68
N ASN A 59 46.33 8.02 -18.90
CA ASN A 59 45.05 8.52 -19.42
C ASN A 59 43.83 7.57 -19.20
N ILE A 60 42.58 8.05 -19.09
CA ILE A 60 41.69 8.37 -20.23
C ILE A 60 40.69 9.53 -19.90
N GLN A 61 40.79 10.56 -20.74
CA GLN A 61 39.83 11.61 -21.17
C GLN A 61 38.47 11.75 -20.45
N LEU A 62 38.35 12.80 -19.63
CA LEU A 62 37.11 13.54 -19.39
C LEU A 62 37.10 14.79 -20.28
N SER A 63 36.16 14.87 -21.23
CA SER A 63 35.82 16.13 -21.88
C SER A 63 34.66 16.79 -21.15
N ALA A 64 34.93 18.02 -20.71
CA ALA A 64 34.06 18.86 -19.91
C ALA A 64 32.80 19.30 -20.65
N TYR A 65 31.67 19.35 -19.93
CA TYR A 65 30.62 20.33 -20.18
C TYR A 65 30.46 21.17 -18.92
N ASN A 66 31.02 22.38 -18.96
CA ASN A 66 30.83 23.41 -17.95
C ASN A 66 29.39 23.90 -18.01
N ASN A 67 28.70 23.90 -16.86
CA ASN A 67 27.83 24.99 -16.40
C ASN A 67 27.35 24.67 -14.97
N GLY A 68 28.26 24.86 -14.01
CA GLY A 68 27.93 24.99 -12.59
C GLY A 68 27.30 26.36 -12.36
N ALA A 69 25.99 26.47 -12.57
CA ALA A 69 25.16 27.59 -12.12
C ALA A 69 23.66 27.24 -12.01
N ASP A 70 23.19 26.15 -12.63
CA ASP A 70 21.75 25.79 -12.66
C ASP A 70 21.31 24.66 -11.71
N LEU A 71 22.21 24.08 -10.91
CA LEU A 71 21.86 23.00 -9.97
C LEU A 71 21.49 23.48 -8.55
N LEU A 72 21.55 24.79 -8.28
CA LEU A 72 21.22 25.37 -6.98
C LEU A 72 19.84 26.06 -6.94
N ALA A 73 19.03 25.93 -7.98
CA ALA A 73 17.69 26.54 -8.06
C ALA A 73 16.51 25.56 -7.81
N ASN A 74 16.78 24.28 -7.49
CA ASN A 74 15.72 23.29 -7.24
C ASN A 74 15.86 22.50 -5.92
N ALA A 75 16.70 22.96 -5.00
CA ALA A 75 16.82 22.39 -3.65
C ALA A 75 15.79 22.98 -2.65
N GLY A 76 14.62 23.38 -3.15
CA GLY A 76 13.50 23.85 -2.34
C GLY A 76 12.42 22.79 -2.28
N THR A 77 12.25 22.16 -1.12
CA THR A 77 11.13 21.26 -0.76
C THR A 77 11.07 19.89 -1.45
N SER A 78 12.18 19.14 -1.40
CA SER A 78 12.08 17.67 -1.32
C SER A 78 11.49 17.33 0.03
N THR A 79 10.16 17.27 0.08
CA THR A 79 9.38 16.69 1.17
C THR A 79 10.03 15.37 1.56
N VAL A 80 10.48 15.33 2.81
CA VAL A 80 11.00 14.15 3.51
C VAL A 80 10.17 12.94 3.09
N ALA A 81 10.79 12.00 2.38
CA ALA A 81 10.17 10.74 2.00
C ALA A 81 9.62 10.10 3.29
N ARG A 82 8.29 10.12 3.43
CA ARG A 82 7.59 9.51 4.53
C ARG A 82 7.99 8.04 4.58
N PHE A 83 8.54 7.59 5.70
CA PHE A 83 8.73 6.18 6.02
C PHE A 83 7.47 5.39 5.62
N SER A 84 7.57 4.45 4.69
CA SER A 84 6.43 3.71 4.14
C SER A 84 5.93 2.67 5.15
N ALA A 85 5.20 3.14 6.17
CA ALA A 85 4.57 2.31 7.21
C ALA A 85 3.44 1.39 6.71
N PHE A 86 3.17 1.38 5.40
CA PHE A 86 2.04 0.68 4.79
C PHE A 86 2.51 -0.31 3.72
N GLN A 87 3.18 -1.38 4.16
CA GLN A 87 3.51 -2.51 3.29
C GLN A 87 2.26 -3.36 3.01
N LEU A 88 2.12 -3.85 1.78
CA LEU A 88 1.02 -4.74 1.39
C LEU A 88 1.05 -6.03 2.23
N HIS A 89 -0.12 -6.49 2.66
CA HIS A 89 -0.23 -7.78 3.34
C HIS A 89 0.24 -8.91 2.40
N PRO A 90 1.02 -9.93 2.86
CA PRO A 90 1.58 -10.97 2.00
C PRO A 90 0.54 -11.69 1.13
N MET A 91 -0.65 -11.94 1.67
CA MET A 91 -1.76 -12.58 0.94
C MET A 91 -2.41 -11.70 -0.15
N ALA A 92 -2.05 -10.42 -0.23
CA ALA A 92 -2.50 -9.49 -1.26
C ALA A 92 -1.50 -9.38 -2.41
N VAL A 93 -0.20 -9.61 -2.16
CA VAL A 93 0.90 -9.26 -3.07
C VAL A 93 0.72 -9.85 -4.47
N SER A 94 0.49 -11.16 -4.59
CA SER A 94 0.29 -11.79 -5.90
C SER A 94 -0.92 -11.19 -6.64
N TYR A 95 -2.07 -11.05 -5.97
CA TYR A 95 -3.25 -10.45 -6.59
C TYR A 95 -3.00 -9.00 -7.04
N VAL A 96 -2.27 -8.22 -6.23
CA VAL A 96 -1.94 -6.83 -6.56
C VAL A 96 -1.03 -6.76 -7.77
N ASN A 97 -0.03 -7.64 -7.87
CA ASN A 97 0.86 -7.69 -9.03
C ASN A 97 0.09 -8.04 -10.31
N ASP A 98 -0.70 -9.12 -10.28
CA ASP A 98 -1.51 -9.55 -11.43
C ASP A 98 -2.47 -8.43 -11.87
N TYR A 99 -3.17 -7.80 -10.91
CA TYR A 99 -4.09 -6.71 -11.20
C TYR A 99 -3.37 -5.46 -11.73
N LYS A 100 -2.17 -5.17 -11.24
CA LYS A 100 -1.33 -4.05 -11.67
C LYS A 100 -0.90 -4.20 -13.12
N GLU A 101 -0.40 -5.37 -13.50
CA GLU A 101 0.00 -5.66 -14.88
C GLU A 101 -1.11 -5.37 -15.88
N GLU A 102 -2.36 -5.68 -15.51
CA GLU A 102 -3.53 -5.48 -16.38
C GLU A 102 -4.11 -4.06 -16.35
N ASN A 103 -3.97 -3.32 -15.24
CA ASN A 103 -4.79 -2.12 -14.98
C ASN A 103 -4.00 -0.83 -14.73
N GLU A 104 -2.68 -0.88 -14.52
CA GLU A 104 -1.90 0.28 -14.08
C GLU A 104 -2.05 1.47 -15.04
N GLU A 105 -1.82 1.27 -16.33
CA GLU A 105 -1.91 2.34 -17.33
C GLU A 105 -3.30 2.99 -17.35
N ARG A 106 -4.36 2.18 -17.27
CA ARG A 106 -5.76 2.65 -17.25
C ARG A 106 -6.03 3.49 -16.01
N LEU A 107 -5.60 3.02 -14.84
CA LEU A 107 -5.82 3.71 -13.56
C LEU A 107 -5.00 5.00 -13.46
N GLN A 108 -3.75 5.02 -13.93
CA GLN A 108 -2.95 6.26 -13.97
C GLN A 108 -3.55 7.30 -14.91
N LYS A 109 -3.99 6.90 -16.11
CA LYS A 109 -4.73 7.80 -17.02
C LYS A 109 -6.01 8.32 -16.38
N MET A 110 -6.72 7.49 -15.63
CA MET A 110 -7.92 7.89 -14.91
C MET A 110 -7.60 8.91 -13.81
N LYS A 111 -6.54 8.69 -13.02
CA LYS A 111 -6.10 9.59 -11.95
C LYS A 111 -5.96 11.03 -12.44
N THR A 112 -5.28 11.21 -13.58
CA THR A 112 -5.07 12.52 -14.17
C THR A 112 -6.35 13.09 -14.79
N LYS A 113 -7.14 12.28 -15.50
CA LYS A 113 -8.34 12.75 -16.20
C LYS A 113 -9.50 13.10 -15.26
N GLN A 114 -9.61 12.43 -14.11
CA GLN A 114 -10.75 12.56 -13.19
C GLN A 114 -10.42 13.37 -11.93
N ILE A 115 -9.42 14.24 -11.99
CA ILE A 115 -8.94 15.01 -10.82
C ILE A 115 -10.05 15.83 -10.14
N ALA A 116 -10.95 16.44 -10.93
CA ALA A 116 -12.07 17.23 -10.40
C ALA A 116 -13.08 16.35 -9.63
N GLN A 117 -13.37 15.15 -10.14
CA GLN A 117 -14.24 14.18 -9.51
C GLN A 117 -13.62 13.67 -8.20
N PHE A 118 -12.32 13.36 -8.20
CA PHE A 118 -11.62 12.93 -6.99
C PHE A 118 -11.60 14.04 -5.93
N ASN A 119 -11.30 15.29 -6.31
CA ASN A 119 -11.34 16.42 -5.38
C ASN A 119 -12.74 16.63 -4.79
N LEU A 120 -13.80 16.47 -5.58
CA LEU A 120 -15.18 16.54 -5.08
C LEU A 120 -15.44 15.44 -4.05
N ILE A 121 -15.04 14.20 -4.33
CA ILE A 121 -15.23 13.08 -3.42
C ILE A 121 -14.43 13.30 -2.13
N ASP A 122 -13.16 13.71 -2.23
CA ASP A 122 -12.28 13.97 -1.09
C ASP A 122 -12.91 14.99 -0.12
N ASN A 123 -13.41 16.10 -0.66
CA ASN A 123 -14.08 17.14 0.12
C ASN A 123 -15.35 16.65 0.82
N ILE A 124 -16.06 15.67 0.26
CA ILE A 124 -17.25 15.10 0.89
C ILE A 124 -16.82 14.11 1.97
N LEU A 125 -15.92 13.16 1.67
CA LEU A 125 -15.45 12.16 2.63
C LEU A 125 -14.86 12.80 3.88
N GLU A 126 -14.09 13.88 3.72
CA GLU A 126 -13.52 14.65 4.83
C GLU A 126 -14.60 15.24 5.77
N ARG A 127 -15.73 15.72 5.23
CA ARG A 127 -16.86 16.21 6.05
C ARG A 127 -17.54 15.12 6.88
N TYR A 128 -17.40 13.86 6.48
CA TYR A 128 -17.87 12.70 7.24
C TYR A 128 -16.76 12.08 8.10
N SER A 129 -15.58 12.71 8.18
CA SER A 129 -14.39 12.19 8.87
C SER A 129 -13.97 10.80 8.37
N LEU A 130 -14.12 10.57 7.06
CA LEU A 130 -13.75 9.33 6.40
C LEU A 130 -12.40 9.46 5.67
N PRO A 131 -11.60 8.38 5.58
CA PRO A 131 -10.40 8.36 4.76
C PRO A 131 -10.71 8.66 3.29
N LYS A 132 -9.91 9.54 2.68
CA LYS A 132 -10.09 10.00 1.29
C LYS A 132 -9.91 8.87 0.28
N GLU A 133 -9.11 7.87 0.62
CA GLU A 133 -8.81 6.70 -0.20
C GLU A 133 -10.05 5.80 -0.40
N LEU A 134 -11.13 5.97 0.37
CA LEU A 134 -12.40 5.28 0.12
C LEU A 134 -13.03 5.67 -1.23
N LYS A 135 -12.60 6.78 -1.87
CA LYS A 135 -12.98 7.12 -3.24
C LYS A 135 -12.71 6.01 -4.25
N TYR A 136 -11.74 5.13 -3.98
CA TYR A 136 -11.42 4.01 -4.85
C TYR A 136 -12.50 2.92 -4.89
N LEU A 137 -13.45 2.93 -3.94
CA LEU A 137 -14.68 2.14 -4.09
C LEU A 137 -15.44 2.58 -5.35
N ALA A 138 -15.65 3.88 -5.55
CA ALA A 138 -16.33 4.36 -6.75
C ALA A 138 -15.58 4.03 -8.06
N VAL A 139 -14.25 3.91 -7.99
CA VAL A 139 -13.43 3.42 -9.11
C VAL A 139 -13.70 1.94 -9.38
N ILE A 140 -13.57 1.07 -8.37
CA ILE A 140 -13.73 -0.38 -8.62
C ILE A 140 -15.17 -0.79 -8.93
N GLU A 141 -16.15 0.00 -8.51
CA GLU A 141 -17.58 -0.21 -8.75
C GLU A 141 -18.00 0.19 -10.17
N SER A 142 -17.49 1.30 -10.70
CA SER A 142 -18.02 1.86 -11.95
C SER A 142 -17.04 2.67 -12.80
N ASP A 143 -15.76 2.74 -12.42
CA ASP A 143 -14.80 3.70 -12.98
C ASP A 143 -15.31 5.17 -12.89
N LEU A 144 -16.03 5.50 -11.80
CA LEU A 144 -16.72 6.77 -11.56
C LEU A 144 -17.87 7.09 -12.55
N SER A 145 -18.37 6.09 -13.28
CA SER A 145 -19.42 6.28 -14.27
C SER A 145 -20.76 6.61 -13.64
N SER A 146 -21.29 7.80 -13.96
CA SER A 146 -22.62 8.25 -13.53
C SER A 146 -23.76 7.42 -14.14
N ASN A 147 -23.52 6.76 -15.27
CA ASN A 147 -24.52 5.99 -16.00
C ASN A 147 -24.39 4.47 -15.84
N ALA A 148 -23.46 4.00 -15.00
CA ALA A 148 -23.30 2.56 -14.77
C ALA A 148 -24.56 1.95 -14.17
N VAL A 149 -24.97 0.80 -14.70
CA VAL A 149 -26.09 0.00 -14.19
C VAL A 149 -25.67 -1.46 -14.17
N SER A 150 -25.69 -2.09 -12.99
CA SER A 150 -25.40 -3.52 -12.88
C SER A 150 -26.60 -4.38 -13.27
N ARG A 151 -26.34 -5.66 -13.55
CA ARG A 151 -27.37 -6.66 -13.83
C ARG A 151 -28.38 -6.84 -12.69
N VAL A 152 -27.98 -6.51 -11.46
CA VAL A 152 -28.83 -6.65 -10.26
C VAL A 152 -29.44 -5.31 -9.81
N GLY A 153 -29.24 -4.23 -10.59
CA GLY A 153 -29.93 -2.94 -10.37
C GLY A 153 -29.18 -1.92 -9.50
N ALA A 154 -27.88 -2.12 -9.25
CA ALA A 154 -27.00 -1.11 -8.70
C ALA A 154 -26.75 -0.01 -9.74
N VAL A 155 -26.69 1.26 -9.33
CA VAL A 155 -26.61 2.40 -10.27
C VAL A 155 -25.59 3.45 -9.83
N GLY A 156 -24.93 4.05 -10.83
CA GLY A 156 -24.12 5.25 -10.70
C GLY A 156 -22.70 4.99 -10.18
N PRO A 157 -22.00 6.06 -9.76
CA PRO A 157 -20.56 6.01 -9.45
C PRO A 157 -20.24 5.02 -8.33
N TRP A 158 -21.14 4.94 -7.35
CA TRP A 158 -21.00 4.16 -6.13
C TRP A 158 -21.74 2.81 -6.19
N GLN A 159 -22.37 2.48 -7.31
CA GLN A 159 -23.18 1.27 -7.51
C GLN A 159 -24.14 1.01 -6.33
N LEU A 160 -24.91 2.03 -5.94
CA LEU A 160 -25.88 1.88 -4.85
C LEU A 160 -27.13 1.14 -5.34
N MET A 161 -27.60 0.18 -4.52
CA MET A 161 -28.90 -0.45 -4.72
C MET A 161 -30.03 0.55 -4.50
N SER A 162 -31.16 0.36 -5.18
CA SER A 162 -32.27 1.32 -5.15
C SER A 162 -32.85 1.50 -3.74
N GLU A 163 -32.99 0.40 -3.00
CA GLU A 163 -33.47 0.40 -1.62
C GLU A 163 -32.49 1.11 -0.68
N THR A 164 -31.22 0.71 -0.72
CA THR A 164 -30.13 1.35 0.05
C THR A 164 -30.04 2.85 -0.25
N GLY A 165 -30.11 3.25 -1.52
CA GLY A 165 -30.07 4.65 -1.91
C GLY A 165 -31.20 5.47 -1.29
N ARG A 166 -32.44 4.94 -1.28
CA ARG A 166 -33.58 5.60 -0.62
C ARG A 166 -33.38 5.74 0.88
N LEU A 167 -32.91 4.68 1.55
CA LEU A 167 -32.60 4.70 2.99
C LEU A 167 -31.55 5.78 3.34
N LEU A 168 -30.60 6.02 2.44
CA LEU A 168 -29.55 7.04 2.61
C LEU A 168 -29.99 8.47 2.23
N GLY A 169 -31.24 8.61 1.78
CA GLY A 169 -31.88 9.90 1.46
C GLY A 169 -31.83 10.31 -0.02
N LEU A 170 -31.50 9.39 -0.93
CA LEU A 170 -31.56 9.66 -2.38
C LEU A 170 -33.00 9.56 -2.89
N LYS A 171 -33.39 10.52 -3.74
CA LYS A 171 -34.64 10.46 -4.50
C LYS A 171 -34.44 9.61 -5.73
N ILE A 172 -35.17 8.51 -5.82
CA ILE A 172 -35.09 7.55 -6.92
C ILE A 172 -36.52 7.31 -7.43
N ASN A 173 -36.81 7.83 -8.61
CA ASN A 173 -38.08 7.65 -9.31
C ASN A 173 -37.85 7.48 -10.82
N LYS A 174 -38.93 7.29 -11.59
CA LYS A 174 -38.87 7.03 -13.04
C LYS A 174 -38.14 8.12 -13.84
N TYR A 175 -38.17 9.37 -13.37
CA TYR A 175 -37.66 10.54 -14.10
C TYR A 175 -36.31 11.03 -13.56
N ASN A 176 -36.03 10.76 -12.29
CA ASN A 176 -34.82 11.21 -11.61
C ASN A 176 -34.27 10.10 -10.71
N ASP A 177 -33.05 9.65 -10.99
CA ASP A 177 -32.31 8.70 -10.18
C ASP A 177 -31.05 9.37 -9.63
N GLU A 178 -31.14 9.87 -8.40
CA GLU A 178 -30.04 10.61 -7.76
C GLU A 178 -28.80 9.75 -7.48
N ARG A 179 -28.87 8.42 -7.64
CA ARG A 179 -27.68 7.55 -7.62
C ARG A 179 -26.70 7.89 -8.74
N LYS A 180 -27.19 8.43 -9.86
CA LYS A 180 -26.36 8.88 -10.98
C LYS A 180 -25.64 10.19 -10.72
N ASN A 181 -26.12 10.99 -9.76
CA ASN A 181 -25.52 12.28 -9.45
C ASN A 181 -24.32 12.08 -8.52
N LEU A 182 -23.10 12.40 -8.97
CA LEU A 182 -21.88 12.17 -8.21
C LEU A 182 -21.91 12.83 -6.82
N TYR A 183 -22.34 14.08 -6.71
CA TYR A 183 -22.39 14.79 -5.44
C TYR A 183 -23.36 14.11 -4.45
N LYS A 184 -24.61 13.87 -4.87
CA LYS A 184 -25.65 13.27 -4.01
C LYS A 184 -25.31 11.84 -3.63
N SER A 185 -24.89 11.02 -4.60
CA SER A 185 -24.52 9.63 -4.38
C SER A 185 -23.28 9.50 -3.48
N THR A 186 -22.33 10.44 -3.54
CA THR A 186 -21.17 10.45 -2.64
C THR A 186 -21.57 10.75 -1.20
N HIS A 187 -22.47 11.70 -0.96
CA HIS A 187 -23.03 11.92 0.38
C HIS A 187 -23.76 10.68 0.92
N ALA A 188 -24.49 9.96 0.07
CA ALA A 188 -25.14 8.71 0.45
C ALA A 188 -24.12 7.61 0.77
N ALA A 189 -23.12 7.41 -0.10
CA ALA A 189 -22.05 6.43 0.11
C ALA A 189 -21.24 6.73 1.38
N ALA A 190 -20.94 8.01 1.68
CA ALA A 190 -20.25 8.41 2.90
C ALA A 190 -21.04 8.05 4.17
N LYS A 191 -22.37 8.28 4.18
CA LYS A 191 -23.23 7.82 5.29
C LYS A 191 -23.13 6.30 5.45
N TYR A 192 -23.26 5.57 4.34
CA TYR A 192 -23.22 4.11 4.38
C TYR A 192 -21.89 3.57 4.90
N LEU A 193 -20.77 4.11 4.42
CA LEU A 193 -19.42 3.73 4.88
C LEU A 193 -19.20 4.01 6.36
N ARG A 194 -19.71 5.13 6.87
CA ARG A 194 -19.65 5.46 8.30
C ARG A 194 -20.48 4.48 9.14
N ASP A 195 -21.67 4.13 8.68
CA ASP A 195 -22.55 3.19 9.37
C ASP A 195 -21.91 1.78 9.40
N LEU A 196 -21.35 1.32 8.28
CA LEU A 196 -20.55 0.09 8.22
C LEU A 196 -19.32 0.13 9.12
N TYR A 197 -18.61 1.26 9.18
CA TYR A 197 -17.45 1.40 10.05
C TYR A 197 -17.85 1.37 11.53
N SER A 198 -19.03 1.89 11.88
CA SER A 198 -19.56 1.80 13.24
C SER A 198 -19.87 0.35 13.64
N GLU A 199 -20.27 -0.50 12.69
CA GLU A 199 -20.54 -1.93 12.90
C GLU A 199 -19.25 -2.76 12.98
N PHE A 200 -18.32 -2.54 12.04
CA PHE A 200 -17.16 -3.41 11.88
C PHE A 200 -15.90 -2.90 12.57
N ASN A 201 -15.75 -1.58 12.66
CA ASN A 201 -14.54 -0.89 13.13
C ASN A 201 -13.27 -1.49 12.52
N ASP A 202 -13.31 -1.80 11.22
CA ASP A 202 -12.19 -2.31 10.43
C ASP A 202 -12.47 -2.08 8.94
N TRP A 203 -11.58 -1.36 8.24
CA TRP A 203 -11.83 -0.95 6.87
C TRP A 203 -11.92 -2.12 5.88
N LEU A 204 -11.16 -3.19 6.07
CA LEU A 204 -11.22 -4.36 5.18
C LEU A 204 -12.57 -5.07 5.33
N LEU A 205 -13.11 -5.12 6.54
CA LEU A 205 -14.47 -5.63 6.78
C LEU A 205 -15.54 -4.69 6.23
N VAL A 206 -15.37 -3.37 6.35
CA VAL A 206 -16.26 -2.38 5.74
C VAL A 206 -16.32 -2.55 4.23
N ILE A 207 -15.17 -2.69 3.56
CA ILE A 207 -15.11 -2.90 2.11
C ILE A 207 -15.79 -4.23 1.73
N ALA A 208 -15.56 -5.30 2.49
CA ALA A 208 -16.25 -6.58 2.29
C ALA A 208 -17.77 -6.45 2.45
N ALA A 209 -18.23 -5.69 3.46
CA ALA A 209 -19.65 -5.47 3.73
C ALA A 209 -20.30 -4.52 2.71
N TYR A 210 -19.56 -3.57 2.15
CA TYR A 210 -20.04 -2.69 1.10
C TYR A 210 -20.49 -3.48 -0.13
N ASN A 211 -19.70 -4.47 -0.55
CA ASN A 211 -20.04 -5.38 -1.65
C ASN A 211 -21.02 -6.49 -1.24
N GLY A 212 -20.70 -7.21 -0.15
CA GLY A 212 -21.37 -8.45 0.21
C GLY A 212 -22.61 -8.28 1.09
N GLY A 213 -22.75 -7.13 1.76
CA GLY A 213 -23.70 -6.85 2.84
C GLY A 213 -23.20 -7.30 4.22
N SER A 214 -23.55 -6.55 5.27
CA SER A 214 -23.13 -6.80 6.66
C SER A 214 -23.40 -8.21 7.16
N ALA A 215 -24.58 -8.77 6.84
CA ALA A 215 -24.98 -10.10 7.30
C ALA A 215 -24.02 -11.23 6.86
N LYS A 216 -23.41 -11.10 5.67
CA LYS A 216 -22.44 -12.09 5.17
C LYS A 216 -21.11 -11.97 5.92
N VAL A 217 -20.67 -10.74 6.20
CA VAL A 217 -19.46 -10.48 6.99
C VAL A 217 -19.62 -10.97 8.41
N GLU A 218 -20.76 -10.68 9.05
CA GLU A 218 -21.11 -11.21 10.38
C GLU A 218 -21.14 -12.74 10.40
N SER A 219 -21.71 -13.38 9.37
CA SER A 219 -21.65 -14.83 9.25
C SER A 219 -20.22 -15.36 9.12
N ALA A 220 -19.33 -14.67 8.40
CA ALA A 220 -17.95 -15.07 8.25
C ALA A 220 -17.18 -14.93 9.58
N ILE A 221 -17.39 -13.83 10.32
CA ILE A 221 -16.81 -13.60 11.65
C ILE A 221 -17.19 -14.73 12.60
N ARG A 222 -18.47 -15.12 12.64
CA ARG A 222 -18.94 -16.23 13.49
C ARG A 222 -18.30 -17.57 13.11
N LYS A 223 -18.19 -17.88 11.82
CA LYS A 223 -17.60 -19.13 11.33
C LYS A 223 -16.09 -19.22 11.52
N SER A 224 -15.39 -18.08 11.50
CA SER A 224 -13.94 -18.03 11.63
C SER A 224 -13.45 -17.75 13.05
N HIS A 225 -14.33 -17.34 13.97
CA HIS A 225 -13.99 -16.83 15.30
C HIS A 225 -12.93 -15.72 15.25
N SER A 226 -13.03 -14.82 14.28
CA SER A 226 -12.01 -13.79 14.02
C SER A 226 -12.63 -12.58 13.34
N ARG A 227 -12.14 -11.39 13.68
CA ARG A 227 -12.45 -10.12 12.97
C ARG A 227 -11.34 -9.68 12.01
N ASN A 228 -10.25 -10.45 11.92
CA ASN A 228 -9.22 -10.20 10.93
C ASN A 228 -9.68 -10.71 9.55
N PHE A 229 -9.81 -9.81 8.58
CA PHE A 229 -10.20 -10.11 7.19
C PHE A 229 -9.42 -11.30 6.61
N TRP A 230 -8.09 -11.31 6.77
CA TRP A 230 -7.22 -12.32 6.16
C TRP A 230 -7.49 -13.73 6.70
N LYS A 231 -7.89 -13.84 7.98
CA LYS A 231 -8.29 -15.11 8.61
C LYS A 231 -9.70 -15.55 8.21
N LEU A 232 -10.64 -14.61 8.09
CA LEU A 232 -12.04 -14.91 7.82
C LEU A 232 -12.41 -14.98 6.34
N GLN A 233 -11.55 -14.46 5.44
CA GLN A 233 -11.89 -14.30 4.03
C GLN A 233 -12.42 -15.58 3.39
N ARG A 234 -11.90 -16.76 3.76
CA ARG A 234 -12.33 -18.05 3.20
C ARG A 234 -13.83 -18.35 3.42
N TYR A 235 -14.47 -17.71 4.39
CA TYR A 235 -15.89 -17.84 4.71
C TYR A 235 -16.78 -16.78 4.05
N LEU A 236 -16.19 -15.80 3.37
CA LEU A 236 -16.91 -14.82 2.54
C LEU A 236 -17.14 -15.38 1.13
N PRO A 237 -18.19 -14.92 0.41
CA PRO A 237 -18.35 -15.18 -1.01
C PRO A 237 -17.11 -14.75 -1.80
N THR A 238 -16.71 -15.52 -2.81
CA THR A 238 -15.53 -15.24 -3.63
C THR A 238 -15.54 -13.81 -4.18
N GLU A 239 -16.70 -13.32 -4.61
CA GLU A 239 -16.87 -11.94 -5.07
C GLU A 239 -16.43 -10.92 -4.03
N SER A 240 -16.92 -11.02 -2.78
CA SER A 240 -16.59 -10.07 -1.72
C SER A 240 -15.13 -10.16 -1.28
N ARG A 241 -14.53 -11.35 -1.30
CA ARG A 241 -13.08 -11.51 -1.05
C ARG A 241 -12.26 -10.79 -2.10
N ASN A 242 -12.62 -11.00 -3.36
CA ASN A 242 -11.91 -10.41 -4.49
C ASN A 242 -12.15 -8.91 -4.57
N HIS A 243 -13.32 -8.42 -4.16
CA HIS A 243 -13.63 -7.00 -4.08
C HIS A 243 -12.69 -6.26 -3.12
N VAL A 244 -12.43 -6.82 -1.92
CA VAL A 244 -11.44 -6.26 -0.99
C VAL A 244 -10.03 -6.25 -1.61
N LYS A 245 -9.61 -7.33 -2.26
CA LYS A 245 -8.29 -7.40 -2.91
C LYS A 245 -8.18 -6.41 -4.08
N LYS A 246 -9.24 -6.24 -4.86
CA LYS A 246 -9.36 -5.26 -5.95
C LYS A 246 -9.26 -3.83 -5.41
N TYR A 247 -9.88 -3.54 -4.26
CA TYR A 247 -9.74 -2.27 -3.59
C TYR A 247 -8.28 -2.02 -3.17
N ILE A 248 -7.64 -2.99 -2.49
CA ILE A 248 -6.23 -2.89 -2.07
C ILE A 248 -5.32 -2.62 -3.26
N ALA A 249 -5.50 -3.37 -4.36
CA ALA A 249 -4.71 -3.19 -5.58
C ALA A 249 -4.93 -1.82 -6.22
N THR A 250 -6.20 -1.37 -6.31
CA THR A 250 -6.54 -0.05 -6.85
C THR A 250 -5.94 1.07 -6.01
N HIS A 251 -6.04 0.97 -4.68
CA HIS A 251 -5.39 1.91 -3.76
C HIS A 251 -3.88 1.95 -4.00
N TYR A 252 -3.23 0.79 -4.02
CA TYR A 252 -1.78 0.69 -4.18
C TYR A 252 -1.29 1.29 -5.50
N ILE A 253 -1.98 1.04 -6.62
CA ILE A 253 -1.65 1.62 -7.92
C ILE A 253 -1.84 3.13 -7.89
N MET A 254 -2.92 3.60 -7.28
CA MET A 254 -3.27 5.03 -7.30
C MET A 254 -2.38 5.85 -6.37
N GLU A 255 -1.92 5.31 -5.23
CA GLU A 255 -1.11 6.04 -4.24
C GLU A 255 0.37 5.62 -4.17
N GLY A 256 0.75 4.54 -4.85
CA GLY A 256 2.12 3.99 -4.85
C GLY A 256 2.51 3.21 -3.59
N GLN A 257 1.66 3.20 -2.58
CA GLN A 257 1.83 2.48 -1.31
C GLN A 257 0.48 2.08 -0.73
N GLY A 258 0.48 1.27 0.34
CA GLY A 258 -0.74 1.05 1.12
C GLY A 258 -1.14 2.29 1.94
N GLY A 259 -2.27 2.19 2.61
CA GLY A 259 -2.76 3.21 3.54
C GLY A 259 -3.66 2.62 4.63
N ILE A 260 -4.24 3.51 5.44
CA ILE A 260 -5.09 3.17 6.59
C ILE A 260 -6.28 2.27 6.23
N THR A 261 -6.79 2.36 5.00
CA THR A 261 -7.92 1.55 4.53
C THR A 261 -7.51 0.18 3.98
N THR A 262 -6.22 -0.10 3.89
CA THR A 262 -5.67 -1.37 3.38
C THR A 262 -4.98 -2.22 4.43
N THR A 263 -4.87 -1.74 5.67
CA THR A 263 -4.26 -2.43 6.80
C THR A 263 -5.32 -2.94 7.80
N VAL A 264 -4.93 -3.89 8.66
CA VAL A 264 -5.82 -4.43 9.70
C VAL A 264 -5.82 -3.49 10.90
N THR A 265 -6.96 -3.28 11.55
CA THR A 265 -7.05 -2.47 12.78
C THR A 265 -6.20 -2.99 13.95
N ALA A 266 -5.97 -4.30 14.03
CA ALA A 266 -5.01 -4.90 14.97
C ALA A 266 -3.55 -4.45 14.71
N ASP A 267 -3.24 -4.08 13.46
CA ASP A 267 -1.94 -3.53 13.08
C ASP A 267 -1.87 -2.04 13.39
N ILE A 268 -2.98 -1.29 13.39
CA ILE A 268 -3.00 0.14 13.77
C ILE A 268 -2.57 0.32 15.24
N GLY A 269 -2.94 -0.59 16.14
CA GLY A 269 -2.48 -0.59 17.54
C GLY A 269 -0.98 -0.86 17.70
N LYS A 270 -0.40 -1.69 16.82
CA LYS A 270 1.04 -1.97 16.79
C LYS A 270 1.85 -0.92 16.02
N GLN A 271 1.25 -0.29 15.01
CA GLN A 271 1.87 0.74 14.19
C GLN A 271 1.88 2.10 14.88
N LYS A 272 0.87 2.44 15.71
CA LYS A 272 0.97 3.59 16.62
C LYS A 272 2.08 3.42 17.66
N ALA A 273 2.38 2.19 18.07
CA ALA A 273 3.49 1.89 18.99
C ALA A 273 4.87 1.87 18.30
N ASN A 274 4.92 1.85 16.97
CA ASN A 274 6.15 1.80 16.17
C ASN A 274 6.43 3.09 15.38
N ALA A 275 5.55 4.09 15.43
CA ALA A 275 5.84 5.40 14.87
C ALA A 275 6.90 6.09 15.75
N LEU A 276 8.04 6.44 15.15
CA LEU A 276 9.10 7.17 15.86
C LEU A 276 8.56 8.50 16.36
N THR A 277 8.81 8.83 17.62
CA THR A 277 8.43 10.13 18.19
C THR A 277 9.25 11.26 17.56
N GLU A 278 8.77 12.49 17.67
CA GLU A 278 9.51 13.68 17.20
C GLU A 278 10.92 13.74 17.84
N ASP A 279 11.02 13.36 19.12
CA ASP A 279 12.29 13.29 19.85
C ASP A 279 13.23 12.20 19.33
N GLU A 280 12.70 11.03 18.94
CA GLU A 280 13.48 9.95 18.33
C GLU A 280 13.97 10.34 16.92
N LEU A 281 13.18 11.10 16.17
CA LEU A 281 13.58 11.63 14.87
C LEU A 281 14.69 12.69 15.00
N ALA A 282 14.61 13.55 16.02
CA ALA A 282 15.61 14.57 16.30
C ALA A 282 16.97 13.98 16.74
N ASN A 283 16.94 12.85 17.45
CA ASN A 283 18.14 12.18 17.99
C ASN A 283 18.72 11.08 17.08
N THR A 284 18.26 10.99 15.83
CA THR A 284 18.75 10.00 14.86
C THR A 284 19.26 10.65 13.58
N ARG A 285 20.21 10.00 12.91
CA ARG A 285 20.76 10.40 11.61
C ARG A 285 20.55 9.30 10.59
N ILE A 286 20.46 9.71 9.32
CA ILE A 286 20.37 8.80 8.18
C ILE A 286 21.76 8.65 7.57
N GLN A 287 22.22 7.41 7.45
CA GLN A 287 23.45 6.99 6.81
C GLN A 287 23.12 6.12 5.59
N GLN A 288 23.60 6.52 4.41
CA GLN A 288 23.44 5.70 3.20
C GLN A 288 24.41 4.51 3.25
N VAL A 289 23.87 3.31 3.04
CA VAL A 289 24.62 2.05 3.02
C VAL A 289 24.19 1.18 1.84
N MET A 290 25.13 0.42 1.31
CA MET A 290 24.88 -0.54 0.23
C MET A 290 25.84 -1.71 0.40
N GLY A 291 25.33 -2.92 0.17
CA GLY A 291 26.09 -4.17 0.26
C GLY A 291 25.41 -5.22 1.14
N LYS A 292 26.11 -6.31 1.40
CA LYS A 292 25.61 -7.51 2.11
C LYS A 292 25.60 -7.33 3.64
N TYR A 293 25.03 -6.24 4.13
CA TYR A 293 24.87 -6.03 5.57
C TYR A 293 23.76 -6.93 6.14
N ASN A 294 23.93 -7.36 7.39
CA ASN A 294 22.95 -8.14 8.14
C ASN A 294 22.53 -7.37 9.41
N SER A 295 21.22 -7.21 9.61
CA SER A 295 20.64 -6.40 10.68
C SER A 295 21.05 -6.87 12.08
N LYS A 296 21.22 -8.18 12.30
CA LYS A 296 21.68 -8.73 13.59
C LYS A 296 23.13 -8.37 13.87
N VAL A 297 23.98 -8.47 12.86
CA VAL A 297 25.40 -8.12 12.95
C VAL A 297 25.57 -6.63 13.20
N VAL A 298 24.87 -5.79 12.42
CA VAL A 298 24.90 -4.32 12.60
C VAL A 298 24.39 -3.93 13.99
N ALA A 299 23.25 -4.47 14.44
CA ALA A 299 22.72 -4.16 15.76
C ALA A 299 23.70 -4.57 16.88
N LYS A 300 24.29 -5.77 16.77
CA LYS A 300 25.27 -6.29 17.73
C LYS A 300 26.52 -5.42 17.79
N ALA A 301 27.10 -5.05 16.65
CA ALA A 301 28.30 -4.21 16.58
C ALA A 301 28.08 -2.83 17.20
N LEU A 302 26.88 -2.26 17.02
CA LEU A 302 26.52 -0.96 17.60
C LEU A 302 26.08 -1.05 19.07
N GLY A 303 26.04 -2.25 19.65
CA GLY A 303 25.52 -2.47 21.00
C GLY A 303 24.06 -2.06 21.15
N MET A 304 23.26 -2.23 20.09
CA MET A 304 21.84 -1.92 20.04
C MET A 304 21.01 -3.20 20.13
N ASP A 305 19.83 -3.12 20.75
CA ASP A 305 18.86 -4.20 20.66
C ASP A 305 18.41 -4.38 19.21
N TRP A 306 18.40 -5.63 18.73
CA TRP A 306 18.04 -5.93 17.35
C TRP A 306 16.60 -5.51 17.01
N ASN A 307 15.65 -5.66 17.93
CA ASN A 307 14.28 -5.22 17.70
C ASN A 307 14.19 -3.69 17.61
N GLN A 308 14.97 -2.97 18.41
CA GLN A 308 15.10 -1.52 18.32
C GLN A 308 15.72 -1.09 16.99
N PHE A 309 16.77 -1.76 16.53
CA PHE A 309 17.39 -1.50 15.23
C PHE A 309 16.39 -1.75 14.08
N ASN A 310 15.67 -2.87 14.11
CA ASN A 310 14.67 -3.20 13.09
C ASN A 310 13.45 -2.26 13.14
N ARG A 311 13.12 -1.70 14.31
CA ARG A 311 12.10 -0.63 14.43
C ARG A 311 12.53 0.65 13.71
N LEU A 312 13.81 1.03 13.85
CA LEU A 312 14.39 2.20 13.18
C LEU A 312 14.63 1.96 11.68
N ASN A 313 14.88 0.70 11.30
CA ASN A 313 15.29 0.27 9.96
C ASN A 313 14.45 -0.92 9.46
N PRO A 314 13.15 -0.73 9.22
CA PRO A 314 12.29 -1.81 8.74
C PRO A 314 12.73 -2.29 7.35
N GLU A 315 12.65 -3.61 7.11
CA GLU A 315 13.04 -4.27 5.86
C GLU A 315 14.52 -4.05 5.45
N PHE A 316 15.40 -3.71 6.41
CA PHE A 316 16.82 -3.45 6.15
C PHE A 316 17.49 -4.56 5.35
N ASP A 317 17.43 -5.80 5.84
CA ASP A 317 18.09 -6.97 5.23
C ASP A 317 17.62 -7.26 3.79
N ARG A 318 16.38 -6.88 3.48
CA ARG A 318 15.78 -7.12 2.17
C ARG A 318 16.27 -6.14 1.10
N ASN A 319 16.53 -4.90 1.51
CA ASN A 319 16.71 -3.78 0.59
C ASN A 319 18.18 -3.34 0.47
N VAL A 320 18.98 -3.51 1.53
CA VAL A 320 20.36 -2.99 1.61
C VAL A 320 21.29 -3.49 0.51
N ASP A 321 21.08 -4.73 0.06
CA ASP A 321 21.88 -5.36 -0.99
C ASP A 321 21.39 -5.03 -2.41
N VAL A 322 20.07 -4.84 -2.59
CA VAL A 322 19.46 -4.70 -3.92
C VAL A 322 19.45 -3.24 -4.39
N THR A 323 19.01 -2.33 -3.52
CA THR A 323 18.78 -0.92 -3.89
C THR A 323 19.65 0.06 -3.10
N GLY A 324 20.44 -0.45 -2.15
CA GLY A 324 20.97 0.37 -1.06
C GLY A 324 19.86 0.77 -0.07
N TYR A 325 20.27 1.30 1.08
CA TYR A 325 19.36 1.62 2.18
C TYR A 325 19.78 2.91 2.90
N ALA A 326 18.78 3.73 3.20
CA ALA A 326 18.92 4.95 4.01
C ALA A 326 18.79 4.58 5.51
N MET A 327 19.85 4.03 6.08
CA MET A 327 19.84 3.47 7.43
C MET A 327 19.77 4.56 8.48
N ARG A 328 18.76 4.51 9.36
CA ARG A 328 18.58 5.41 10.49
C ARG A 328 19.24 4.84 11.74
N LEU A 329 20.16 5.60 12.32
CA LEU A 329 20.84 5.26 13.57
C LEU A 329 20.73 6.40 14.59
N PRO A 330 20.79 6.12 15.89
CA PRO A 330 21.06 7.15 16.90
C PRO A 330 22.35 7.93 16.56
N ILE A 331 22.39 9.22 16.91
CA ILE A 331 23.53 10.10 16.59
C ILE A 331 24.83 9.52 17.15
N ASP A 332 24.83 9.04 18.39
CA ASP A 332 25.97 8.44 19.08
C ASP A 332 26.47 7.15 18.43
N LYS A 333 25.61 6.45 17.68
CA LYS A 333 25.93 5.19 16.99
C LYS A 333 26.35 5.40 15.54
N THR A 334 26.10 6.57 14.98
CA THR A 334 26.42 6.87 13.58
C THR A 334 27.93 6.93 13.37
N ASP A 335 28.66 7.55 14.30
CA ASP A 335 30.12 7.68 14.20
C ASP A 335 30.81 6.32 14.40
N LEU A 336 30.30 5.51 15.33
CA LEU A 336 30.76 4.13 15.56
C LEU A 336 30.52 3.23 14.34
N PHE A 337 29.36 3.35 13.69
CA PHE A 337 29.10 2.61 12.46
C PHE A 337 30.10 2.98 11.35
N ASN A 338 30.43 4.26 11.24
CA ASN A 338 31.34 4.75 10.20
C ASN A 338 32.80 4.34 10.45
N SER A 339 33.24 4.25 11.72
CA SER A 339 34.59 3.75 12.04
C SER A 339 34.76 2.27 11.74
N ASP A 340 33.73 1.46 12.05
CA ASP A 340 33.83 -0.01 12.04
C ASP A 340 33.15 -0.61 10.79
N LYS A 341 32.81 0.24 9.81
CA LYS A 341 31.98 -0.10 8.65
C LYS A 341 32.46 -1.34 7.90
N TYR A 342 33.77 -1.46 7.70
CA TYR A 342 34.37 -2.58 6.98
C TYR A 342 34.29 -3.89 7.75
N ASP A 343 34.52 -3.85 9.06
CA ASP A 343 34.46 -5.02 9.93
C ASP A 343 33.02 -5.52 10.05
N ILE A 344 32.06 -4.60 10.23
CA ILE A 344 30.62 -4.91 10.26
C ILE A 344 30.16 -5.55 8.94
N LEU A 345 30.64 -5.05 7.80
CA LEU A 345 30.31 -5.62 6.50
C LEU A 345 30.90 -7.02 6.35
N ASN A 346 32.16 -7.22 6.75
CA ASN A 346 32.82 -8.52 6.69
C ASN A 346 32.09 -9.56 7.57
N ASP A 347 31.78 -9.20 8.81
CA ASP A 347 31.03 -10.06 9.73
C ASP A 347 29.63 -10.38 9.22
N SER A 348 28.97 -9.40 8.57
CA SER A 348 27.66 -9.61 7.94
C SER A 348 27.72 -10.64 6.82
N VAL A 349 28.78 -10.62 6.01
CA VAL A 349 29.00 -11.60 4.94
C VAL A 349 29.26 -12.98 5.54
N GLN A 350 30.07 -13.09 6.60
CA GLN A 350 30.34 -14.37 7.25
C GLN A 350 29.08 -14.99 7.87
N GLU A 351 28.23 -14.17 8.50
CA GLU A 351 26.95 -14.63 9.06
C GLU A 351 25.99 -15.14 7.97
N LEU A 352 25.98 -14.50 6.80
CA LEU A 352 25.16 -14.97 5.67
C LEU A 352 25.68 -16.30 5.10
N LEU A 353 27.00 -16.50 5.09
CA LEU A 353 27.62 -17.75 4.63
C LEU A 353 27.40 -18.89 5.64
N SER A 354 27.42 -18.61 6.94
CA SER A 354 27.13 -19.60 7.98
C SER A 354 25.65 -20.03 7.99
N ASP A 355 24.72 -19.09 7.76
CA ASP A 355 23.29 -19.42 7.59
C ASP A 355 23.06 -20.32 6.37
N THR A 356 23.78 -20.11 5.26
CA THR A 356 23.70 -21.01 4.09
C THR A 356 24.29 -22.40 4.36
N ALA A 357 25.34 -22.51 5.19
CA ALA A 357 25.94 -23.79 5.56
C ALA A 357 25.08 -24.61 6.54
N SER A 358 24.16 -23.96 7.26
CA SER A 358 23.19 -24.63 8.16
C SER A 358 21.89 -25.06 7.48
N ASN A 359 21.65 -24.60 6.24
CA ASN A 359 20.47 -24.91 5.42
C ASN A 359 20.74 -25.90 4.28
N ASP A 360 21.88 -26.60 4.30
CA ASP A 360 22.01 -27.86 3.56
C ASP A 360 21.11 -28.91 4.21
N GLU A 361 19.80 -28.83 3.93
CA GLU A 361 19.01 -30.04 3.78
C GLU A 361 19.81 -30.93 2.84
N VAL A 362 20.28 -32.06 3.37
CA VAL A 362 20.87 -33.14 2.59
C VAL A 362 19.97 -33.39 1.40
N VAL A 363 20.35 -32.86 0.23
CA VAL A 363 19.75 -33.23 -1.04
C VAL A 363 20.14 -34.68 -1.25
N LYS A 364 19.31 -35.58 -0.71
CA LYS A 364 19.40 -36.99 -0.98
C LYS A 364 18.88 -37.17 -2.40
N TYR A 365 19.80 -37.09 -3.36
CA TYR A 365 19.52 -37.47 -4.73
C TYR A 365 18.88 -38.87 -4.71
N PRO A 366 17.74 -39.08 -5.41
CA PRO A 366 17.18 -40.42 -5.53
C PRO A 366 18.24 -41.35 -6.14
N GLU A 367 18.34 -42.57 -5.60
CA GLU A 367 19.27 -43.57 -6.12
C GLU A 367 19.07 -43.75 -7.63
N GLU A 368 20.21 -43.87 -8.33
CA GLU A 368 20.29 -44.00 -9.78
C GLU A 368 19.39 -45.14 -10.28
N ILE A 369 18.36 -44.81 -11.06
CA ILE A 369 17.51 -45.82 -11.70
C ILE A 369 18.37 -46.56 -12.73
N LYS A 370 18.75 -47.80 -12.42
CA LYS A 370 19.40 -48.70 -13.37
C LYS A 370 18.46 -48.98 -14.55
N LEU A 371 18.64 -48.24 -15.64
CA LEU A 371 18.03 -48.56 -16.92
C LEU A 371 18.50 -49.94 -17.38
N PRO A 372 17.60 -50.84 -17.82
CA PRO A 372 18.00 -52.15 -18.33
C PRO A 372 18.90 -51.98 -19.54
N SER A 373 20.05 -52.66 -19.53
CA SER A 373 20.97 -52.72 -20.66
C SER A 373 20.23 -53.22 -21.90
N ALA A 374 20.17 -52.41 -22.95
CA ALA A 374 19.69 -52.84 -24.25
C ALA A 374 20.54 -54.03 -24.73
N PRO A 375 19.93 -55.19 -25.08
CA PRO A 375 20.70 -56.33 -25.55
C PRO A 375 21.26 -56.07 -26.95
N ALA A 376 22.52 -56.47 -27.09
CA ALA A 376 23.30 -56.38 -28.31
C ALA A 376 22.66 -57.12 -29.49
N THR A 377 22.91 -56.55 -30.67
CA THR A 377 22.64 -57.02 -32.02
C THR A 377 22.92 -58.51 -32.25
N LYS A 378 22.03 -59.15 -33.00
CA LYS A 378 22.33 -60.35 -33.80
C LYS A 378 21.87 -60.13 -35.25
N GLU A 379 22.81 -59.82 -36.13
CA GLU A 379 22.88 -60.47 -37.44
C GLU A 379 23.16 -61.98 -37.15
N THR A 380 22.71 -62.99 -37.90
CA THR A 380 22.76 -63.17 -39.35
C THR A 380 21.98 -64.46 -39.72
N LEU A 381 21.62 -64.62 -41.01
CA LEU A 381 21.37 -65.89 -41.78
C LEU A 381 19.99 -66.58 -41.62
N ILE A 382 19.32 -67.18 -42.62
CA ILE A 382 19.34 -67.22 -44.10
C ILE A 382 18.15 -68.17 -44.49
N THR A 383 17.57 -67.95 -45.68
CA THR A 383 16.78 -68.89 -46.55
C THR A 383 15.36 -69.40 -46.24
N ASN A 384 14.52 -69.17 -47.27
CA ASN A 384 13.62 -70.11 -47.96
C ASN A 384 12.50 -70.83 -47.19
N LYS A 385 11.24 -70.47 -47.51
CA LYS A 385 10.31 -71.42 -48.16
C LYS A 385 9.17 -70.73 -48.92
N LYS A 386 8.98 -71.24 -50.13
CA LYS A 386 8.02 -70.89 -51.18
C LYS A 386 6.57 -71.32 -50.85
N LYS A 387 5.63 -70.63 -51.53
CA LYS A 387 4.36 -71.12 -52.15
C LYS A 387 3.19 -71.58 -51.25
N LYS A 388 2.04 -70.89 -51.39
CA LYS A 388 0.76 -71.38 -51.99
C LYS A 388 -0.28 -70.24 -51.97
N VAL A 389 -0.71 -69.69 -53.10
CA VAL A 389 -1.84 -70.10 -53.99
C VAL A 389 -3.24 -69.76 -53.43
N VAL A 390 -3.82 -68.69 -54.02
CA VAL A 390 -5.17 -68.49 -54.61
C VAL A 390 -6.40 -69.28 -54.11
N LYS A 391 -7.54 -68.54 -54.12
CA LYS A 391 -8.98 -68.90 -54.07
C LYS A 391 -9.58 -68.73 -52.66
N LYS A 392 -10.67 -67.99 -52.45
CA LYS A 392 -11.86 -67.77 -53.28
C LYS A 392 -12.52 -66.44 -52.93
#